data_AF-A0A955YUQ4-F1
#
_entry.id   AF-A0A955YUQ4-F1
#
_cell.length_a   1.000
_cell.length_b   1.000
_cell.length_c   1.000
_cell.angle_alpha   90.00
_cell.angle_beta   90.00
_cell.angle_gamma   90.00
#
_symmetry.space_group_name_H-M   'P 1'
#
loop_
_entity.id
_entity.type
_entity.pdbx_description
1 polymer ?
#
loop_
_entity_poly.entity_id
_entity_poly.type
_entity_poly.pdbx_seq_one_letter_code
_entity_poly.pdbx_strand_id
1 'polypeptide(L)'
;GTETLSESLNKGMNIIASTGSTAPFVGLLGTVLGIINAFKLISADGSGGIGTIGAAIGESLIVTGYGLVVAIPSVLLFNTLSLRLDRYEGEVLRTVHELMDRLELGEWQRVDTVPATSSTGDSTLKQSTRVPKELPVPETRHGAVA
;
A
#
# COMPACT_ATOMS: atom_id res chain seq x y z
N GLY A 1 17.48 -3.14 -21.52
CA GLY A 1 17.96 -3.30 -20.13
C GLY A 1 16.89 -2.99 -19.10
N THR A 2 16.13 -1.91 -19.29
CA THR A 2 15.01 -1.51 -18.43
C THR A 2 13.74 -2.35 -18.66
N GLU A 3 13.48 -2.75 -19.90
CA GLU A 3 12.31 -3.58 -20.27
C GLU A 3 12.27 -4.91 -19.50
N THR A 4 13.43 -5.57 -19.33
CA THR A 4 13.53 -6.85 -18.62
C THR A 4 13.31 -6.72 -17.10
N LEU A 5 13.56 -5.54 -16.52
CA LEU A 5 13.36 -5.29 -15.09
C LEU A 5 11.87 -5.11 -14.78
N SER A 6 11.15 -4.33 -15.59
CA SER A 6 9.71 -4.15 -15.45
C SER A 6 8.95 -5.45 -15.62
N GLU A 7 9.35 -6.30 -16.58
CA GLU A 7 8.78 -7.65 -16.76
C GLU A 7 8.99 -8.53 -15.52
N SER A 8 10.19 -8.49 -14.93
CA SER A 8 10.52 -9.30 -13.75
C SER A 8 9.73 -8.86 -12.51
N LEU A 9 9.58 -7.55 -12.30
CA LEU A 9 8.78 -6.98 -11.21
C LEU A 9 7.29 -7.32 -11.37
N ASN A 10 6.74 -7.16 -12.57
CA ASN A 10 5.35 -7.53 -12.87
C ASN A 10 5.11 -9.03 -12.64
N LYS A 11 6.05 -9.88 -13.05
CA LYS A 11 5.97 -11.32 -12.81
C LYS A 11 5.93 -11.65 -11.32
N GLY A 12 6.77 -11.00 -10.52
CA GLY A 12 6.79 -11.16 -9.06
C GLY A 12 5.47 -10.76 -8.40
N MET A 13 4.92 -9.59 -8.76
CA MET A 13 3.63 -9.12 -8.25
C MET A 13 2.47 -10.05 -8.64
N ASN A 14 2.44 -10.52 -9.89
CA ASN A 14 1.41 -11.43 -10.38
C ASN A 14 1.42 -12.79 -9.65
N ILE A 15 2.61 -13.28 -9.25
CA ILE A 15 2.71 -14.51 -8.46
C ILE A 15 2.12 -14.31 -7.06
N ILE A 16 2.40 -13.18 -6.40
CA ILE A 16 1.85 -12.89 -5.07
C ILE A 16 0.33 -12.70 -5.13
N ALA A 17 -0.16 -12.00 -6.15
CA ALA A 17 -1.59 -11.78 -6.38
C ALA A 17 -2.35 -13.09 -6.64
N SER A 18 -1.79 -13.96 -7.50
CA SER A 18 -2.40 -15.27 -7.79
C SER A 18 -2.34 -16.19 -6.57
N THR A 19 -1.24 -16.19 -5.82
CA THR A 19 -1.12 -16.99 -4.58
C THR A 19 -2.13 -16.54 -3.53
N GLY A 20 -2.29 -15.22 -3.31
CA GLY A 20 -3.24 -14.68 -2.35
C GLY A 20 -4.70 -15.01 -2.68
N SER A 21 -5.06 -15.02 -3.97
CA SER A 21 -6.42 -15.35 -4.43
C SER A 21 -6.69 -16.85 -4.51
N THR A 22 -5.67 -17.68 -4.81
CA THR A 22 -5.84 -19.13 -4.97
C THR A 22 -5.69 -19.91 -3.66
N ALA A 23 -4.89 -19.43 -2.71
CA ALA A 23 -4.63 -20.12 -1.43
C ALA A 23 -5.91 -20.50 -0.63
N PRO A 24 -6.95 -19.66 -0.52
CA PRO A 24 -8.19 -20.04 0.17
C PRO A 24 -8.90 -21.22 -0.49
N PHE A 25 -8.87 -21.30 -1.82
CA PHE A 25 -9.51 -22.40 -2.57
C PHE A 25 -8.78 -23.73 -2.37
N VAL A 26 -7.46 -23.71 -2.15
CA VAL A 26 -6.69 -24.91 -1.77
C VAL A 26 -7.15 -25.44 -0.41
N GLY A 27 -7.40 -24.54 0.56
CA GLY A 27 -7.95 -24.92 1.87
C GLY A 27 -9.36 -25.52 1.78
N LEU A 28 -10.23 -24.90 0.98
CA LEU A 28 -11.58 -25.40 0.70
C LEU A 28 -11.53 -26.79 0.04
N LEU A 29 -10.68 -26.98 -0.97
CA LEU A 29 -10.48 -28.29 -1.61
C LEU A 29 -10.09 -29.36 -0.60
N GLY A 30 -9.22 -29.02 0.36
CA GLY A 30 -8.84 -29.92 1.46
C GLY A 30 -10.04 -30.42 2.26
N THR A 31 -11.02 -29.57 2.54
CA THR A 31 -12.24 -30.00 3.25
C THR A 31 -13.10 -30.93 2.43
N VAL A 32 -13.22 -30.68 1.13
CA VAL A 32 -13.98 -31.55 0.22
C VAL A 32 -13.33 -32.94 0.19
N LEU A 33 -12.00 -33.00 0.06
CA LEU A 33 -11.27 -34.28 0.03
C LEU A 33 -11.34 -35.02 1.36
N GLY A 34 -11.26 -34.33 2.49
CA GLY A 34 -11.36 -34.95 3.81
C GLY A 34 -12.75 -35.51 4.11
N ILE A 35 -13.81 -34.80 3.71
CA ILE A 35 -15.18 -35.31 3.79
C ILE A 35 -15.38 -36.54 2.90
N ILE A 36 -14.88 -36.51 1.64
CA ILE A 36 -14.93 -37.67 0.74
C ILE A 36 -14.19 -38.86 1.37
N ASN A 37 -13.04 -38.64 2.00
CA ASN A 37 -12.28 -39.69 2.66
C ASN A 37 -13.04 -40.27 3.87
N ALA A 38 -13.72 -39.42 4.64
CA ALA A 38 -14.58 -39.85 5.75
C ALA A 38 -15.68 -40.81 5.26
N PHE A 39 -16.39 -40.46 4.19
CA PHE A 39 -17.43 -41.31 3.61
C PHE A 39 -16.87 -42.60 3.01
N LYS A 40 -15.66 -42.57 2.42
CA LYS A 40 -14.98 -43.77 1.93
C LYS A 40 -14.67 -44.75 3.07
N LEU A 41 -14.15 -44.27 4.19
CA LEU A 41 -13.85 -45.10 5.37
C LEU A 41 -15.12 -45.76 5.92
N ILE A 42 -16.22 -45.02 6.00
CA ILE A 42 -17.52 -45.55 6.44
C ILE A 42 -18.06 -46.60 5.47
N SER A 43 -17.91 -46.37 4.17
CA SER A 43 -18.35 -47.32 3.14
C SER A 43 -17.55 -48.63 3.16
N ALA A 44 -16.28 -48.57 3.55
CA ALA A 44 -15.40 -49.74 3.62
C ALA A 44 -15.58 -50.53 4.94
N ASP A 45 -15.75 -49.83 6.06
CA ASP A 45 -15.79 -50.43 7.39
C ASP A 45 -17.22 -50.81 7.84
N GLY A 46 -18.26 -50.31 7.16
CA GLY A 46 -19.66 -50.64 7.41
C GLY A 46 -20.23 -50.15 8.75
N SER A 47 -19.37 -49.72 9.69
CA SER A 47 -19.72 -49.18 11.01
C SER A 47 -19.40 -47.70 11.10
N GLY A 48 -20.20 -46.87 10.42
CA GLY A 48 -20.04 -45.42 10.42
C GLY A 48 -20.42 -44.77 11.74
N GLY A 49 -19.53 -44.81 12.72
CA GLY A 49 -19.70 -44.09 14.00
C GLY A 49 -19.56 -42.58 13.83
N ILE A 50 -20.40 -41.80 14.52
CA ILE A 50 -20.37 -40.32 14.54
C ILE A 50 -18.97 -39.80 14.93
N GLY A 51 -18.23 -40.53 15.76
CA GLY A 51 -16.87 -40.19 16.14
C GLY A 51 -15.89 -40.15 14.96
N THR A 52 -15.96 -41.12 14.04
CA THR A 52 -15.08 -41.20 12.87
C THR A 52 -15.33 -40.05 11.89
N ILE A 53 -16.60 -39.69 11.70
CA ILE A 53 -16.99 -38.53 10.88
C ILE A 53 -16.48 -37.23 11.52
N GLY A 54 -16.70 -37.07 12.84
CA GLY A 54 -16.27 -35.90 13.59
C GLY A 54 -14.76 -35.68 13.53
N ALA A 55 -13.96 -36.75 13.66
CA ALA A 55 -12.51 -36.69 13.55
C ALA A 55 -12.05 -36.24 12.16
N ALA A 56 -12.61 -36.82 11.09
CA ALA A 56 -12.25 -36.47 9.72
C ALA A 56 -12.61 -35.02 9.35
N ILE A 57 -13.74 -34.50 9.87
CA ILE A 57 -14.12 -33.09 9.70
C ILE A 57 -13.16 -32.17 10.47
N GLY A 58 -12.73 -32.58 11.67
CA GLY A 58 -11.75 -31.84 12.47
C GLY A 58 -10.42 -31.65 11.76
N GLU A 59 -9.85 -32.72 11.18
CA GLU A 59 -8.60 -32.64 10.41
C GLU A 59 -8.76 -31.77 9.16
N SER A 60 -9.91 -31.86 8.50
CA SER A 60 -10.26 -31.07 7.32
C SER A 60 -10.31 -29.56 7.61
N LEU A 61 -10.83 -29.16 8.77
CA LEU A 61 -10.92 -27.76 9.18
C LEU A 61 -9.54 -27.12 9.37
N ILE A 62 -8.56 -27.88 9.87
CA ILE A 62 -7.19 -27.41 10.03
C ILE A 62 -6.57 -27.05 8.66
N VAL A 63 -6.84 -27.84 7.62
CA VAL A 63 -6.37 -27.57 6.25
C VAL A 63 -6.94 -26.24 5.70
N THR A 64 -8.20 -25.91 6.05
CA THR A 64 -8.77 -24.59 5.70
C THR A 64 -8.08 -23.47 6.45
N GLY A 65 -7.78 -23.67 7.74
CA GLY A 65 -7.00 -22.73 8.54
C GLY A 65 -5.67 -22.39 7.88
N TYR A 66 -4.94 -23.39 7.37
CA TYR A 66 -3.68 -23.16 6.65
C TYR A 66 -3.85 -22.35 5.36
N GLY A 67 -4.90 -22.61 4.57
CA GLY A 67 -5.20 -21.81 3.37
C GLY A 67 -5.41 -20.32 3.68
N LEU A 68 -6.08 -20.01 4.79
CA LEU A 68 -6.28 -18.64 5.24
C LEU A 68 -5.00 -18.00 5.80
N VAL A 69 -4.22 -18.75 6.56
CA VAL A 69 -2.93 -18.28 7.12
C VAL A 69 -1.96 -17.88 6.01
N VAL A 70 -1.98 -18.56 4.86
CA VAL A 70 -1.15 -18.20 3.69
C VAL A 70 -1.77 -17.07 2.86
N ALA A 71 -3.09 -17.02 2.74
CA ALA A 71 -3.80 -16.03 1.93
C ALA A 71 -3.67 -14.60 2.51
N ILE A 72 -3.88 -14.43 3.81
CA ILE A 72 -3.84 -13.12 4.49
C ILE A 72 -2.52 -12.37 4.23
N PRO A 73 -1.33 -12.92 4.54
CA PRO A 73 -0.07 -12.22 4.31
C PRO A 73 0.19 -11.97 2.82
N SER A 74 -0.22 -12.89 1.92
CA SER A 74 -0.05 -12.70 0.48
C SER A 74 -0.84 -11.48 -0.02
N VAL A 75 -2.09 -11.34 0.40
CA VAL A 75 -2.95 -10.20 -0.01
C VAL A 75 -2.44 -8.88 0.58
N LEU A 76 -2.01 -8.87 1.84
CA LEU A 76 -1.43 -7.70 2.48
C LEU A 76 -0.14 -7.23 1.78
N LEU A 77 0.73 -8.19 1.43
CA LEU A 77 1.97 -7.91 0.72
C LEU A 77 1.67 -7.34 -0.68
N PHE A 78 0.77 -7.96 -1.43
CA PHE A 78 0.34 -7.47 -2.74
C PHE A 78 -0.16 -6.03 -2.66
N ASN A 79 -1.08 -5.72 -1.73
CA ASN A 79 -1.62 -4.38 -1.56
C ASN A 79 -0.51 -3.35 -1.25
N THR A 80 0.44 -3.71 -0.39
CA THR A 80 1.54 -2.82 -0.01
C THR A 80 2.52 -2.58 -1.17
N LEU A 81 2.84 -3.63 -1.94
CA LEU A 81 3.75 -3.54 -3.08
C LEU A 81 3.13 -2.74 -4.22
N SER A 82 1.86 -2.98 -4.54
CA SER A 82 1.14 -2.23 -5.57
C SER A 82 1.11 -0.73 -5.23
N LEU A 83 0.80 -0.38 -3.98
CA LEU A 83 0.80 1.02 -3.56
C LEU A 83 2.18 1.70 -3.64
N ARG A 84 3.27 0.94 -3.47
CA ARG A 84 4.63 1.44 -3.66
C ARG A 84 4.96 1.61 -5.14
N LEU A 85 4.53 0.68 -5.99
CA LEU A 85 4.75 0.75 -7.43
C LEU A 85 4.08 1.98 -8.03
N ASP A 86 2.82 2.24 -7.65
CA ASP A 86 2.06 3.42 -8.10
C ASP A 86 2.76 4.73 -7.71
N ARG A 87 3.38 4.77 -6.52
CA ARG A 87 4.18 5.93 -6.08
C ARG A 87 5.44 6.11 -6.93
N TYR A 88 6.17 5.04 -7.22
CA TYR A 88 7.36 5.09 -8.06
C TYR A 88 7.02 5.53 -9.48
N GLU A 89 5.93 5.02 -10.05
CA GLU A 89 5.45 5.46 -11.36
C GLU A 89 5.11 6.96 -11.35
N GLY A 90 4.43 7.43 -10.30
CA GLY A 90 4.15 8.86 -10.11
C GLY A 90 5.41 9.73 -9.99
N GLU A 91 6.43 9.29 -9.26
CA GLU A 91 7.71 10.01 -9.14
C GLU A 91 8.48 10.07 -10.47
N VAL A 92 8.50 8.97 -11.22
CA VAL A 92 9.11 8.92 -12.55
C VAL A 92 8.36 9.87 -13.50
N LEU A 93 7.03 9.83 -13.52
CA LEU A 93 6.21 10.70 -14.37
C LEU A 93 6.38 12.19 -14.04
N ARG A 94 6.53 12.53 -12.74
CA ARG A 94 6.85 13.90 -12.30
C ARG A 94 8.21 14.35 -12.81
N THR A 95 9.23 13.52 -12.63
CA THR A 95 10.59 13.82 -13.11
C THR A 95 10.60 14.00 -14.62
N VAL A 96 9.87 13.16 -15.36
CA VAL A 96 9.74 13.28 -16.82
C VAL A 96 9.04 14.58 -17.22
N HIS A 97 7.96 14.98 -16.53
CA HIS A 97 7.31 16.27 -16.78
C HIS A 97 8.26 17.43 -16.50
N GLU A 98 8.96 17.43 -15.37
CA GLU A 98 9.95 18.47 -15.06
C GLU A 98 11.09 18.53 -16.10
N LEU A 99 11.54 17.38 -16.61
CA LEU A 99 12.52 17.33 -17.68
C LEU A 99 11.97 17.86 -19.00
N MET A 100 10.71 17.54 -19.33
CA MET A 100 10.06 18.07 -20.54
C MET A 100 9.86 19.56 -20.45
N ASP A 101 9.36 20.07 -19.32
CA ASP A 101 9.23 21.52 -19.07
C ASP A 101 10.60 22.21 -19.23
N ARG A 102 11.68 21.62 -18.70
CA ARG A 102 13.04 22.16 -18.86
C ARG A 102 13.57 22.10 -20.29
N LEU A 103 13.17 21.11 -21.09
CA LEU A 103 13.57 20.99 -22.50
C LEU A 103 12.76 21.93 -23.39
N GLU A 104 11.47 22.11 -23.12
CA GLU A 104 10.59 23.04 -23.83
C GLU A 104 10.95 24.51 -23.55
N LEU A 105 11.40 24.83 -22.33
CA LEU A 105 11.79 26.18 -21.97
C LEU A 105 13.18 26.61 -22.46
N GLY A 106 13.98 25.71 -23.06
CA GLY A 106 15.24 26.08 -23.71
C GLY A 106 16.29 26.78 -22.82
N GLU A 107 16.17 26.70 -21.49
CA GLU A 107 17.09 27.36 -20.57
C GLU A 107 18.26 26.45 -20.18
N TRP A 108 19.31 26.49 -21.01
CA TRP A 108 20.66 26.05 -20.65
C TRP A 108 21.52 27.16 -20.02
N GLN A 109 20.93 28.15 -19.32
CA GLN A 109 21.71 29.27 -18.79
C GLN A 109 21.40 29.63 -17.33
N ARG A 110 22.43 29.40 -16.51
CA ARG A 110 22.77 30.03 -15.23
C ARG A 110 22.31 29.33 -13.93
N VAL A 111 22.96 28.20 -13.61
CA VAL A 111 23.22 27.80 -12.22
C VAL A 111 24.39 28.62 -11.65
N ASP A 112 24.29 29.95 -11.68
CA ASP A 112 25.23 30.83 -10.97
C ASP A 112 24.45 31.56 -9.90
N THR A 113 24.51 31.06 -8.68
CA THR A 113 24.70 31.87 -7.47
C THR A 113 25.02 30.93 -6.32
N VAL A 114 26.27 30.45 -6.31
CA VAL A 114 26.92 30.12 -5.03
C VAL A 114 27.21 31.47 -4.37
N PRO A 115 26.59 31.82 -3.23
CA PRO A 115 26.85 33.10 -2.59
C PRO A 115 28.29 33.10 -2.09
N ALA A 116 29.09 34.03 -2.62
CA ALA A 116 30.40 34.30 -2.08
C ALA A 116 30.22 34.72 -0.62
N THR A 117 30.82 33.96 0.30
CA THR A 117 31.06 34.40 1.66
C THR A 117 32.08 35.53 1.61
N SER A 118 31.64 36.76 1.38
CA SER A 118 32.45 37.95 1.65
C SER A 118 32.15 38.43 3.05
N SER A 119 33.11 38.17 3.91
CA SER A 119 33.28 38.76 5.23
C SER A 119 33.17 40.28 5.22
N THR A 120 32.78 40.81 6.37
CA THR A 120 33.26 42.10 6.92
C THR A 120 32.45 43.35 6.55
N GLY A 121 31.50 43.66 7.44
CA GLY A 121 31.37 44.96 8.09
C GLY A 121 30.96 46.16 7.25
N ASP A 122 29.70 46.58 7.38
CA ASP A 122 29.47 47.96 7.82
C ASP A 122 28.23 48.04 8.72
N SER A 123 28.44 48.72 9.83
CA SER A 123 27.45 48.98 10.85
C SER A 123 26.76 50.29 10.49
N THR A 124 25.51 50.44 10.92
CA THR A 124 24.89 51.66 11.44
C THR A 124 23.52 52.02 10.85
N LEU A 125 22.52 51.82 11.71
CA LEU A 125 21.58 52.86 12.13
C LEU A 125 20.71 53.50 11.05
N LYS A 126 19.50 52.98 10.86
CA LYS A 126 18.21 53.69 11.10
C LYS A 126 17.14 52.63 11.40
N GLN A 127 16.89 52.27 12.66
CA GLN A 127 16.15 53.03 13.66
C GLN A 127 14.66 53.20 13.29
N SER A 128 13.83 52.82 14.26
CA SER A 128 12.50 53.36 14.53
C SER A 128 11.33 52.62 13.86
N THR A 129 10.66 51.72 14.59
CA THR A 129 9.49 52.00 15.45
C THR A 129 8.18 51.80 14.69
N ARG A 130 7.49 50.69 14.97
CA ARG A 130 6.12 50.64 15.52
C ARG A 130 5.56 49.22 15.40
N VAL A 131 5.40 48.57 16.56
CA VAL A 131 4.25 47.71 16.81
C VAL A 131 3.04 48.63 17.00
N PRO A 132 1.88 48.29 16.42
CA PRO A 132 0.71 48.20 17.30
C PRO A 132 -0.07 46.89 17.13
N LYS A 133 -0.49 46.39 18.29
CA LYS A 133 -1.56 45.42 18.52
C LYS A 133 -2.93 45.97 18.07
N GLU A 134 -3.76 45.03 17.59
CA GLU A 134 -5.24 44.98 17.58
C GLU A 134 -6.05 45.95 16.69
N LEU A 135 -6.94 45.37 15.87
CA LEU A 135 -8.42 45.58 15.82
C LEU A 135 -9.01 44.82 14.60
N PRO A 136 -10.33 44.64 14.43
CA PRO A 136 -11.42 44.31 15.37
C PRO A 136 -12.14 42.99 14.96
N VAL A 137 -12.72 42.28 15.93
CA VAL A 137 -13.75 41.25 15.66
C VAL A 137 -15.07 41.97 15.34
N PRO A 138 -15.77 41.66 14.24
CA PRO A 138 -17.10 42.21 14.00
C PRO A 138 -18.11 41.54 14.95
N GLU A 139 -18.62 42.34 15.89
CA GLU A 139 -19.79 42.02 16.70
C GLU A 139 -21.07 42.38 15.93
N THR A 140 -22.16 41.69 16.29
CA THR A 140 -23.58 41.99 16.02
C THR A 140 -24.13 41.44 14.69
N ARG A 141 -25.35 40.87 14.62
CA ARG A 141 -26.53 41.06 15.47
C ARG A 141 -27.67 40.08 15.11
N HIS A 142 -28.57 39.86 16.08
CA HIS A 142 -29.96 39.34 16.00
C HIS A 142 -30.14 37.82 15.86
N GLY A 143 -31.10 37.17 16.50
CA GLY A 143 -32.21 37.56 17.38
C GLY A 143 -32.70 36.28 18.07
N ALA A 144 -33.13 36.32 19.34
CA ALA A 144 -34.54 36.54 19.68
C ALA A 144 -35.50 35.70 18.82
N VAL A 145 -35.76 34.46 19.24
CA VAL A 145 -37.09 33.86 19.14
C VAL A 145 -37.25 32.84 20.25
N ALA A 146 -38.31 33.07 21.02
CA ALA A 146 -38.86 32.20 22.04
C ALA A 146 -39.51 30.96 21.45
#